data_AF-A0A2E7JZB5-F1
#
_entry.id   AF-A0A2E7JZB5-F1
#
_cell.length_a   1.000
_cell.length_b   1.000
_cell.length_c   1.000
_cell.angle_alpha   90.00
_cell.angle_beta   90.00
_cell.angle_gamma   90.00
#
_symmetry.space_group_name_H-M   'P 1'
#
loop_
_entity.id
_entity.type
_entity.pdbx_description
1 polymer ?
#
loop_
_entity_poly.entity_id
_entity_poly.type
_entity_poly.pdbx_seq_one_letter_code
_entity_poly.pdbx_strand_id
1 'polypeptide(L)'
;MTGCTDSTPNRTIVTFQIDSDGDEFWVYLYTVPRTKMGNFTISLNAGAPNQVNDIASSVFSHQKNVSFDNLVKDSDNFVSFTFEADLSEVYWELNCKLRISDDSTNDELVLDAIIVDGDDDEEKEWKLPYSTPLNYKK
;
A
#
# COMPACT_ATOMS: atom_id res chain seq x y z
N MET A 1 -18.13 -22.07 13.46
CA MET A 1 -17.16 -22.68 12.52
C MET A 1 -16.75 -21.57 11.57
N THR A 2 -15.64 -20.91 11.86
CA THR A 2 -15.25 -19.64 11.24
C THR A 2 -14.88 -19.89 9.79
N GLY A 3 -15.55 -19.21 8.87
CA GLY A 3 -15.42 -19.37 7.41
C GLY A 3 -14.08 -18.90 6.89
N CYS A 4 -13.06 -19.73 7.01
CA CYS A 4 -11.84 -19.62 6.22
C CYS A 4 -12.09 -20.37 4.90
N THR A 5 -12.16 -19.65 3.79
CA THR A 5 -12.05 -20.24 2.47
C THR A 5 -10.62 -20.76 2.29
N ASP A 6 -10.48 -21.94 1.68
CA ASP A 6 -9.17 -22.46 1.27
C ASP A 6 -8.44 -21.40 0.43
N SER A 7 -7.13 -21.28 0.61
CA SER A 7 -6.28 -20.32 -0.07
C SER A 7 -6.22 -20.62 -1.57
N THR A 8 -7.09 -19.95 -2.34
CA THR A 8 -7.10 -20.02 -3.81
C THR A 8 -6.65 -18.69 -4.40
N PRO A 9 -5.37 -18.56 -4.82
CA PRO A 9 -4.82 -17.30 -5.32
C PRO A 9 -5.64 -16.67 -6.46
N ASN A 10 -6.15 -17.49 -7.37
CA ASN A 10 -6.97 -17.05 -8.52
C ASN A 10 -8.34 -16.45 -8.16
N ARG A 11 -8.75 -16.49 -6.90
CA ARG A 11 -9.99 -15.88 -6.38
C ARG A 11 -9.74 -14.89 -5.25
N THR A 12 -8.47 -14.55 -4.99
CA THR A 12 -8.07 -13.60 -3.96
C THR A 12 -7.78 -12.26 -4.60
N ILE A 13 -8.44 -11.21 -4.13
CA ILE A 13 -8.05 -9.82 -4.39
C ILE A 13 -7.23 -9.35 -3.21
N VAL A 14 -6.03 -8.86 -3.47
CA VAL A 14 -5.20 -8.18 -2.46
C VAL A 14 -5.45 -6.68 -2.61
N THR A 15 -5.82 -6.02 -1.51
CA THR A 15 -6.23 -4.61 -1.50
C THR A 15 -5.29 -3.82 -0.61
N PHE A 16 -4.81 -2.71 -1.16
CA PHE A 16 -4.20 -1.62 -0.42
C PHE A 16 -5.28 -0.60 -0.05
N GLN A 17 -5.19 -0.06 1.15
CA GLN A 17 -5.93 1.11 1.56
C GLN A 17 -5.02 2.05 2.35
N ILE A 18 -5.20 3.34 2.13
CA ILE A 18 -4.63 4.39 2.97
C ILE A 18 -5.76 5.24 3.52
N ASP A 19 -5.66 5.56 4.79
CA ASP A 19 -6.61 6.39 5.53
C ASP A 19 -5.85 7.36 6.44
N SER A 20 -6.52 8.39 6.92
CA SER A 20 -5.98 9.31 7.91
C SER A 20 -7.07 9.76 8.87
N ASP A 21 -6.69 9.90 10.14
CA ASP A 21 -7.53 10.52 11.17
C ASP A 21 -7.25 12.02 11.37
N GLY A 22 -6.44 12.62 10.49
CA GLY A 22 -6.04 14.04 10.52
C GLY A 22 -4.65 14.27 11.14
N ASP A 23 -4.23 13.40 12.06
CA ASP A 23 -2.92 13.50 12.72
C ASP A 23 -1.94 12.46 12.18
N GLU A 24 -2.43 11.26 11.85
CA GLU A 24 -1.64 10.14 11.39
C GLU A 24 -2.19 9.53 10.10
N PHE A 25 -1.32 8.87 9.34
CA PHE A 25 -1.72 8.06 8.18
C PHE A 25 -1.60 6.59 8.52
N TRP A 26 -2.60 5.81 8.11
CA TRP A 26 -2.60 4.37 8.27
C TRP A 26 -2.68 3.70 6.92
N VAL A 27 -1.72 2.81 6.68
CA VAL A 27 -1.72 1.94 5.51
C VAL A 27 -2.19 0.55 5.92
N TYR A 28 -3.02 -0.06 5.09
CA TYR A 28 -3.55 -1.40 5.26
C TYR A 28 -3.32 -2.24 4.01
N LEU A 29 -2.94 -3.50 4.22
CA LEU A 29 -2.98 -4.57 3.23
C LEU A 29 -3.89 -5.67 3.74
N TYR A 30 -4.86 -6.08 2.91
CA TYR A 30 -5.81 -7.14 3.27
C TYR A 30 -6.34 -7.86 2.03
N THR A 31 -7.02 -8.98 2.26
CA THR A 31 -7.58 -9.81 1.19
C THR A 31 -9.09 -9.86 1.19
N VAL A 32 -9.66 -9.98 -0.01
CA VAL A 32 -11.08 -10.28 -0.24
C VAL A 32 -11.20 -11.47 -1.22
N PRO A 33 -11.81 -12.60 -0.84
CA PRO A 33 -12.24 -12.95 0.51
C PRO A 33 -11.05 -13.05 1.48
N ARG A 34 -11.34 -13.13 2.78
CA ARG A 34 -10.32 -13.20 3.82
C ARG A 34 -9.47 -14.47 3.68
N THR A 35 -8.30 -14.32 3.07
CA THR A 35 -7.31 -15.37 2.81
C THR A 35 -6.04 -15.09 3.60
N LYS A 36 -5.49 -16.11 4.24
CA LYS A 36 -4.25 -15.99 5.01
C LYS A 36 -3.06 -15.95 4.05
N MET A 37 -2.33 -14.84 4.04
CA MET A 37 -1.18 -14.65 3.15
C MET A 37 0.09 -15.28 3.71
N GLY A 38 1.00 -15.67 2.82
CA GLY A 38 2.36 -16.05 3.17
C GLY A 38 3.07 -14.87 3.83
N ASN A 39 3.17 -13.76 3.09
CA ASN A 39 3.68 -12.48 3.59
C ASN A 39 2.84 -11.32 3.05
N PHE A 40 2.68 -10.28 3.88
CA PHE A 40 2.49 -8.91 3.42
C PHE A 40 3.77 -8.11 3.70
N THR A 41 4.17 -7.28 2.76
CA THR A 41 5.31 -6.37 2.92
C THR A 41 4.86 -4.94 2.66
N ILE A 42 5.14 -4.04 3.59
CA ILE A 42 5.02 -2.59 3.41
C ILE A 42 6.42 -1.98 3.45
N SER A 43 6.92 -1.56 2.29
CA SER A 43 8.24 -0.99 2.10
C SER A 43 8.14 0.53 1.91
N LEU A 44 8.89 1.27 2.73
CA LEU A 44 9.00 2.73 2.68
C LEU A 44 10.37 3.12 2.13
N ASN A 45 10.44 4.19 1.34
CA ASN A 45 11.65 4.64 0.63
C ASN A 45 12.23 3.52 -0.25
N ALA A 46 11.37 2.81 -0.99
CA ALA A 46 11.79 1.73 -1.87
C ALA A 46 12.86 2.21 -2.87
N GLY A 47 13.95 1.45 -3.00
CA GLY A 47 15.08 1.80 -3.87
C GLY A 47 16.06 2.83 -3.28
N ALA A 48 15.84 3.30 -2.05
CA ALA A 48 16.75 4.20 -1.34
C ALA A 48 17.61 3.47 -0.30
N PRO A 49 18.81 3.98 0.06
CA PRO A 49 19.70 3.34 1.03
C PRO A 49 19.11 3.20 2.45
N ASN A 50 18.05 3.95 2.75
CA ASN A 50 17.32 3.92 4.01
C ASN A 50 15.93 3.27 3.89
N GLN A 51 15.78 2.34 2.95
CA GLN A 51 14.57 1.55 2.80
C GLN A 51 14.20 0.84 4.11
N VAL A 52 12.92 0.94 4.49
CA VAL A 52 12.37 0.26 5.67
C VAL A 52 11.30 -0.72 5.22
N ASN A 53 11.56 -2.02 5.42
CA ASN A 53 10.61 -3.08 5.12
C ASN A 53 9.93 -3.53 6.41
N ASP A 54 8.60 -3.47 6.43
CA ASP A 54 7.78 -4.06 7.47
C ASP A 54 7.06 -5.29 6.89
N ILE A 55 7.25 -6.44 7.52
CA ILE A 55 6.83 -7.74 6.99
C ILE A 55 5.96 -8.42 8.03
N ALA A 56 4.75 -8.80 7.63
CA ALA A 56 3.86 -9.63 8.43
C ALA A 56 3.63 -10.97 7.73
N SER A 57 4.12 -12.04 8.35
CA SER A 57 3.99 -13.40 7.83
C SER A 57 2.79 -14.13 8.40
N SER A 58 2.12 -14.94 7.57
CA SER A 58 1.01 -15.80 8.00
C SER A 58 -0.12 -15.03 8.69
N VAL A 59 -0.59 -13.95 8.07
CA VAL A 59 -1.69 -13.10 8.58
C VAL A 59 -2.78 -12.89 7.53
N PHE A 60 -3.94 -12.42 7.95
CA PHE A 60 -5.06 -12.08 7.05
C PHE A 60 -5.05 -10.63 6.58
N SER A 61 -4.37 -9.77 7.33
CA SER A 61 -4.18 -8.35 7.03
C SER A 61 -2.92 -7.87 7.74
N HIS A 62 -2.38 -6.76 7.26
CA HIS A 62 -1.27 -6.05 7.85
C HIS A 62 -1.56 -4.56 7.81
N GLN A 63 -1.17 -3.83 8.86
CA GLN A 63 -1.35 -2.39 8.93
C GLN A 63 -0.09 -1.73 9.49
N LYS A 64 0.17 -0.52 9.05
CA LYS A 64 1.33 0.26 9.48
C LYS A 64 0.95 1.73 9.61
N ASN A 65 1.35 2.34 10.72
CA ASN A 65 1.28 3.78 10.91
C ASN A 65 2.42 4.45 10.14
N VAL A 66 2.11 5.55 9.47
CA VAL A 66 3.02 6.26 8.59
C VAL A 66 2.94 7.76 8.89
N SER A 67 4.10 8.38 9.12
CA SER A 67 4.23 9.83 9.28
C SER A 67 5.10 10.37 8.15
N PHE A 68 4.48 11.09 7.20
CA PHE A 68 5.16 11.63 6.01
C PHE A 68 6.30 12.60 6.35
N ASP A 69 6.25 13.25 7.51
CA ASP A 69 7.28 14.19 7.96
C ASP A 69 8.63 13.51 8.23
N ASN A 70 8.60 12.25 8.65
CA ASN A 70 9.80 11.50 9.03
C ASN A 70 10.36 10.63 7.89
N LEU A 71 9.75 10.67 6.70
CA LEU A 71 10.15 9.87 5.55
C LEU A 71 11.07 10.65 4.63
N VAL A 72 11.89 9.93 3.88
CA VAL A 72 12.77 10.54 2.89
C VAL A 72 11.96 10.85 1.65
N LYS A 73 12.03 12.11 1.26
CA LYS A 73 11.31 12.66 0.11
C LYS A 73 12.27 12.85 -1.06
N ASP A 74 11.77 12.69 -2.28
CA ASP A 74 12.50 13.07 -3.48
C ASP A 74 12.45 14.60 -3.72
N SER A 75 12.97 15.05 -4.86
CA SER A 75 13.03 16.48 -5.21
C SER A 75 11.66 17.15 -5.30
N ASP A 76 10.61 16.37 -5.57
CA ASP A 76 9.25 16.85 -5.78
C ASP A 76 8.36 16.61 -4.55
N ASN A 77 9.00 16.34 -3.40
CA ASN A 77 8.42 16.05 -2.09
C ASN A 77 7.65 14.73 -2.00
N PHE A 78 7.83 13.82 -2.95
CA PHE A 78 7.18 12.51 -2.91
C PHE A 78 7.97 11.50 -2.09
N VAL A 79 7.23 10.60 -1.43
CA VAL A 79 7.78 9.43 -0.73
C VAL A 79 7.45 8.17 -1.52
N SER A 80 8.44 7.32 -1.78
CA SER A 80 8.26 6.05 -2.48
C SER A 80 7.75 4.94 -1.54
N PHE A 81 6.74 4.22 -1.99
CA PHE A 81 6.15 3.06 -1.34
C PHE A 81 6.13 1.86 -2.27
N THR A 82 6.37 0.68 -1.71
CA THR A 82 6.13 -0.61 -2.36
C THR A 82 5.30 -1.47 -1.42
N PHE A 83 4.18 -1.97 -1.92
CA PHE A 83 3.27 -2.85 -1.21
C PHE A 83 3.25 -4.20 -1.89
N GLU A 84 3.59 -5.26 -1.18
CA GLU A 84 3.67 -6.60 -1.74
C GLU A 84 2.86 -7.60 -0.93
N ALA A 85 2.41 -8.65 -1.60
CA ALA A 85 1.85 -9.82 -0.94
C ALA A 85 2.25 -11.10 -1.67
N ASP A 86 2.50 -12.15 -0.89
CA ASP A 86 2.75 -13.51 -1.37
C ASP A 86 1.66 -14.46 -0.88
N LEU A 87 1.15 -15.30 -1.79
CA LEU A 87 0.33 -16.45 -1.45
C LEU A 87 0.75 -17.66 -2.27
N SER A 88 1.59 -18.52 -1.70
CA SER A 88 2.02 -19.76 -2.35
C SER A 88 2.71 -19.50 -3.69
N GLU A 89 3.72 -18.61 -3.69
CA GLU A 89 4.51 -18.23 -4.87
C GLU A 89 3.70 -17.46 -5.93
N VAL A 90 2.53 -16.96 -5.55
CA VAL A 90 1.73 -16.01 -6.33
C VAL A 90 1.91 -14.63 -5.70
N TYR A 91 2.38 -13.68 -6.50
CA TYR A 91 2.80 -12.37 -6.01
C TYR A 91 1.86 -11.25 -6.49
N TRP A 92 1.60 -10.29 -5.61
CA TRP A 92 0.94 -9.04 -5.96
C TRP A 92 1.80 -7.87 -5.51
N GLU A 93 1.77 -6.78 -6.28
CA GLU A 93 2.54 -5.58 -5.98
C GLU A 93 1.78 -4.32 -6.38
N LEU A 94 1.98 -3.25 -5.60
CA LEU A 94 1.71 -1.87 -5.98
C LEU A 94 2.94 -1.04 -5.63
N ASN A 95 3.57 -0.43 -6.64
CA ASN A 95 4.58 0.60 -6.43
C ASN A 95 3.92 1.95 -6.67
N CYS A 96 4.14 2.88 -5.74
CA CYS A 96 3.67 4.23 -5.93
C CYS A 96 4.52 5.23 -5.18
N LYS A 97 4.45 6.48 -5.61
CA LYS A 97 4.96 7.62 -4.86
C LYS A 97 3.80 8.45 -4.36
N LEU A 98 3.86 8.91 -3.12
CA LEU A 98 2.80 9.70 -2.49
C LEU A 98 3.35 10.99 -1.90
N ARG A 99 2.59 12.08 -2.02
CA ARG A 99 2.75 13.29 -1.22
C ARG A 99 1.40 13.82 -0.79
N ILE A 100 1.38 14.60 0.30
CA ILE A 100 0.19 15.36 0.69
C ILE A 100 0.01 16.48 -0.33
N SER A 101 -1.18 16.56 -0.93
CA SER A 101 -1.50 17.57 -1.94
C SER A 101 -1.72 18.94 -1.32
N ASP A 102 -1.36 20.01 -2.04
CA ASP A 102 -1.64 21.39 -1.64
C ASP A 102 -3.16 21.69 -1.58
N ASP A 103 -3.96 20.89 -2.27
CA ASP A 103 -5.43 20.96 -2.24
C ASP A 103 -6.03 20.37 -0.95
N SER A 104 -5.20 19.79 -0.08
CA SER A 104 -5.64 19.30 1.24
C SER A 104 -6.09 20.45 2.14
N THR A 105 -7.20 20.25 2.83
CA THR A 105 -7.73 21.19 3.83
C THR A 105 -7.83 20.52 5.19
N ASN A 106 -8.19 21.28 6.22
CA ASN A 106 -8.41 20.73 7.56
C ASN A 106 -9.53 19.66 7.59
N ASP A 107 -10.45 19.66 6.63
CA ASP A 107 -11.62 18.78 6.61
C ASP A 107 -11.52 17.66 5.56
N GLU A 108 -10.65 17.80 4.55
CA GLU A 108 -10.48 16.83 3.47
C GLU A 108 -9.00 16.66 3.13
N LEU A 109 -8.49 15.44 3.33
CA LEU A 109 -7.12 15.08 3.00
C LEU A 109 -7.04 14.44 1.61
N VAL A 110 -6.11 14.97 0.82
CA VAL A 110 -5.88 14.58 -0.57
C VAL A 110 -4.41 14.25 -0.75
N LEU A 111 -4.13 13.10 -1.37
CA LEU A 111 -2.77 12.72 -1.74
C LEU A 111 -2.61 12.82 -3.25
N ASP A 112 -1.52 13.45 -3.68
CA ASP A 112 -1.05 13.26 -5.05
C ASP A 112 -0.30 11.93 -5.09
N ALA A 113 -0.68 11.06 -6.01
CA ALA A 113 -0.15 9.72 -6.15
C ALA A 113 0.38 9.48 -7.57
N ILE A 114 1.59 8.94 -7.67
CA ILE A 114 2.17 8.46 -8.92
C ILE A 114 2.26 6.94 -8.81
N ILE A 115 1.42 6.22 -9.55
CA ILE A 115 1.51 4.75 -9.63
C ILE A 115 2.62 4.41 -10.61
N VAL A 116 3.58 3.60 -10.18
CA VAL A 116 4.76 3.24 -10.98
C VAL A 116 4.58 1.81 -11.50
N ASP A 117 4.38 1.64 -12.81
CA ASP A 117 4.27 0.32 -13.44
C ASP A 117 5.16 0.22 -14.70
N GLY A 118 6.41 -0.19 -14.49
CA GLY A 118 7.37 -0.34 -15.57
C GLY A 118 7.79 1.01 -16.15
N ASP A 119 7.45 1.25 -17.41
CA ASP A 119 7.76 2.50 -18.13
C ASP A 119 6.58 3.48 -18.16
N ASP A 120 5.43 3.13 -17.57
CA ASP A 120 4.23 3.95 -17.53
C ASP A 120 3.97 4.40 -16.08
N ASP A 121 4.04 5.72 -15.86
CA ASP A 121 3.73 6.36 -14.59
C ASP A 121 2.37 7.04 -14.70
N GLU A 122 1.44 6.68 -13.82
CA GLU A 122 0.10 7.23 -13.81
C GLU A 122 -0.10 8.17 -12.61
N GLU A 123 -0.25 9.47 -12.89
CA GLU A 123 -0.58 10.48 -11.88
C GLU A 123 -2.08 10.46 -11.54
N LYS A 124 -2.38 10.46 -10.24
CA LYS A 124 -3.75 10.47 -9.70
C LYS A 124 -3.84 11.32 -8.45
N GLU A 125 -5.05 11.81 -8.22
CA GLU A 125 -5.46 12.39 -6.95
C GLU A 125 -6.21 11.33 -6.13
N TRP A 126 -5.78 11.10 -4.88
CA TRP A 126 -6.39 10.15 -3.96
C TRP A 126 -7.02 10.89 -2.78
N LYS A 127 -8.35 10.95 -2.76
CA LYS A 127 -9.14 11.45 -1.63
C LYS A 127 -9.26 10.38 -0.56
N LEU A 128 -8.93 10.72 0.68
CA LEU A 128 -8.89 9.75 1.77
C LEU A 128 -10.27 9.51 2.43
N PRO A 129 -10.59 8.26 2.84
CA PRO A 129 -9.80 7.04 2.62
C PRO A 129 -9.79 6.60 1.15
N TYR A 130 -8.63 6.15 0.68
CA TYR A 130 -8.46 5.63 -0.67
C TYR A 130 -8.09 4.15 -0.64
N SER A 131 -8.66 3.35 -1.55
CA SER A 131 -8.31 1.94 -1.69
C SER A 131 -8.19 1.53 -3.15
N THR A 132 -7.28 0.59 -3.42
CA THR A 132 -7.10 -0.01 -4.74
C THR A 132 -6.57 -1.43 -4.62
N PRO A 133 -6.95 -2.35 -5.53
CA PRO A 133 -6.29 -3.64 -5.62
C PRO A 133 -4.82 -3.50 -6.00
N LEU A 134 -3.98 -4.43 -5.53
CA LEU A 134 -2.62 -4.63 -6.02
C LEU A 134 -2.65 -5.41 -7.34
N ASN A 135 -1.60 -5.21 -8.15
CA ASN A 135 -1.46 -5.86 -9.44
C ASN A 135 -0.83 -7.23 -9.29
N TYR A 136 -1.39 -8.24 -9.96
CA TYR A 136 -0.80 -9.57 -10.01
C TYR A 136 0.49 -9.56 -10.82
N LYS A 137 1.57 -10.11 -10.25
CA LYS A 137 2.86 -10.29 -10.93
C LYS A 137 2.94 -11.71 -11.49
N LYS A 138 3.05 -11.79 -12.82
CA LYS A 138 3.20 -13.04 -13.58
C LYS A 138 4.64 -13.53 -13.58
#